data_AF-A0A1Y1XM33-F1
#
_entry.id   AF-A0A1Y1XM33-F1
#
_cell.length_a   1.000
_cell.length_b   1.000
_cell.length_c   1.000
_cell.angle_alpha   90.00
_cell.angle_beta   90.00
_cell.angle_gamma   90.00
#
_symmetry.space_group_name_H-M   'P 1'
#
loop_
_entity.id
_entity.type
_entity.pdbx_description
1 polymer ?
#
loop_
_entity_poly.entity_id
_entity_poly.type
_entity_poly.pdbx_seq_one_letter_code
_entity_poly.pdbx_strand_id
1 'polypeptide(L)'
;MINQYIFTLFIFYVNGIEINAVAFFRIGNNQIYTPFVDDFNEYATKNNLNITVKLNIFSNLNSTVSVNDYGSMLESLLKKKSEKYDVFFYNNMFVPYLGNHFLNLEELLPKEHIDMYDLQILNEFCYNENKLVGLPITVFFTVLYYNSNLINKYNQTIPTTWDELINVSKYILAEEKPNNSELIAYNGLFDDSDYGTCSIYQFLYSFRNDVKSPMPQLTSQEAIDALEMMRKIKNEISSGILFILLFINYHNNNNNNNNNDDDDDDDDNNNNNFSSIF
;
A
#
# COMPACT_ATOMS: atom_id res chain seq x y z
N MET A 1 76.79 -2.03 -6.12
CA MET A 1 75.71 -1.60 -5.19
C MET A 1 74.38 -1.96 -5.84
N ILE A 2 73.69 -2.96 -5.30
CA ILE A 2 72.35 -3.35 -5.74
C ILE A 2 71.38 -2.81 -4.68
N ASN A 3 70.61 -1.79 -5.03
CA ASN A 3 69.55 -1.27 -4.17
C ASN A 3 68.33 -2.20 -4.28
N GLN A 4 68.08 -2.99 -3.25
CA GLN A 4 66.80 -3.68 -3.07
C GLN A 4 65.80 -2.71 -2.47
N TYR A 5 64.73 -2.41 -3.21
CA TYR A 5 63.57 -1.71 -2.69
C TYR A 5 62.60 -2.75 -2.11
N ILE A 6 62.31 -2.63 -0.82
CA ILE A 6 61.29 -3.42 -0.14
C ILE A 6 59.97 -2.64 -0.24
N PHE A 7 59.00 -3.17 -0.99
CA PHE A 7 57.63 -2.67 -1.01
C PHE A 7 56.88 -3.30 0.18
N THR A 8 56.50 -2.48 1.15
CA THR A 8 55.69 -2.92 2.30
C THR A 8 54.22 -2.62 1.99
N LEU A 9 53.42 -3.66 1.75
CA LEU A 9 51.98 -3.55 1.53
C LEU A 9 51.26 -3.53 2.89
N PHE A 10 50.75 -2.38 3.29
CA PHE A 10 49.87 -2.27 4.46
C PHE A 10 48.43 -2.58 4.04
N ILE A 11 47.94 -3.78 4.38
CA ILE A 11 46.54 -4.15 4.21
C ILE A 11 45.81 -3.67 5.47
N PHE A 12 45.03 -2.59 5.34
CA PHE A 12 44.10 -2.17 6.38
C PHE A 12 42.76 -2.87 6.16
N TYR A 13 42.33 -3.68 7.12
CA TYR A 13 40.96 -4.20 7.18
C TYR A 13 40.07 -3.10 7.77
N VAL A 14 39.30 -2.42 6.91
CA VAL A 14 38.20 -1.55 7.37
C VAL A 14 36.94 -2.39 7.30
N ASN A 15 36.41 -2.81 8.45
CA ASN A 15 35.14 -3.54 8.48
C ASN A 15 34.02 -2.59 8.05
N GLY A 16 33.34 -2.92 6.95
CA GLY A 16 32.13 -2.24 6.53
C GLY A 16 30.99 -2.47 7.52
N ILE A 17 30.11 -1.48 7.63
CA ILE A 17 28.89 -1.57 8.43
C ILE A 17 27.81 -2.22 7.56
N GLU A 18 27.31 -3.37 7.98
CA GLU A 18 26.12 -3.99 7.38
C GLU A 18 24.89 -3.58 8.20
N ILE A 19 23.90 -2.98 7.54
CA ILE A 19 22.61 -2.60 8.12
C ILE A 19 21.56 -3.60 7.62
N ASN A 20 20.91 -4.31 8.52
CA ASN A 20 19.89 -5.30 8.18
C ASN A 20 18.50 -4.65 8.19
N ALA A 21 17.91 -4.48 7.01
CA ALA A 21 16.56 -3.96 6.86
C ALA A 21 15.55 -5.10 6.68
N VAL A 22 14.33 -4.92 7.20
CA VAL A 22 13.22 -5.85 7.03
C VAL A 22 11.97 -5.14 6.54
N ALA A 23 11.27 -5.76 5.58
CA ALA A 23 10.06 -5.21 4.99
C ALA A 23 9.02 -6.29 4.71
N PHE A 24 7.76 -5.86 4.59
CA PHE A 24 6.69 -6.66 4.04
C PHE A 24 6.05 -5.96 2.86
N PHE A 25 5.75 -6.72 1.81
CA PHE A 25 4.94 -6.25 0.70
C PHE A 25 4.12 -7.41 0.14
N ARG A 26 2.81 -7.21 0.00
CA ARG A 26 1.89 -8.30 -0.37
C ARG A 26 2.22 -8.92 -1.73
N ILE A 27 2.56 -8.10 -2.73
CA ILE A 27 2.86 -8.52 -4.11
C ILE A 27 4.35 -8.30 -4.39
N GLY A 28 5.16 -9.36 -4.27
CA GLY A 28 6.62 -9.23 -4.25
C GLY A 28 7.25 -8.51 -5.45
N ASN A 29 6.63 -8.59 -6.64
CA ASN A 29 7.14 -7.93 -7.86
C ASN A 29 6.87 -6.41 -7.91
N ASN A 30 6.00 -5.89 -7.05
CA ASN A 30 5.58 -4.48 -7.07
C ASN A 30 6.08 -3.70 -5.84
N GLN A 31 7.02 -4.27 -5.09
CA GLN A 31 7.58 -3.64 -3.90
C GLN A 31 8.53 -2.49 -4.26
N ILE A 32 8.52 -1.45 -3.43
CA ILE A 32 9.26 -0.20 -3.66
C ILE A 32 10.63 -0.15 -2.97
N TYR A 33 10.90 -1.09 -2.08
CA TYR A 33 12.01 -1.04 -1.13
C TYR A 33 13.36 -1.37 -1.78
N THR A 34 13.40 -2.32 -2.72
CA THR A 34 14.64 -2.70 -3.41
C THR A 34 15.25 -1.53 -4.18
N PRO A 35 14.51 -0.78 -5.02
CA PRO A 35 15.06 0.41 -5.67
C PRO A 35 15.70 1.40 -4.69
N PHE A 36 15.03 1.71 -3.56
CA PHE A 36 15.61 2.62 -2.55
C PHE A 36 16.90 2.08 -1.92
N VAL A 37 16.94 0.79 -1.60
CA VAL A 37 18.12 0.15 -1.00
C VAL A 37 19.27 0.04 -2.00
N ASP A 38 18.97 -0.28 -3.25
CA ASP A 38 19.97 -0.38 -4.33
C ASP A 38 20.56 1.01 -4.63
N ASP A 39 19.72 2.04 -4.75
CA ASP A 39 20.16 3.43 -4.94
C ASP A 39 21.06 3.89 -3.78
N PHE A 40 20.67 3.58 -2.54
CA PHE A 40 21.50 3.90 -1.37
C PHE A 40 22.84 3.15 -1.38
N ASN A 41 22.83 1.85 -1.68
CA ASN A 41 24.04 1.03 -1.72
C ASN A 41 25.00 1.50 -2.83
N GLU A 42 24.46 1.90 -3.98
CA GLU A 42 25.24 2.51 -5.06
C GLU A 42 25.85 3.84 -4.62
N TYR A 43 25.04 4.71 -3.98
CA TYR A 43 25.51 5.97 -3.41
C TYR A 43 26.61 5.75 -2.35
N ALA A 44 26.42 4.81 -1.43
CA ALA A 44 27.37 4.48 -0.38
C ALA A 44 28.70 3.98 -0.94
N THR A 45 28.64 3.17 -2.01
CA THR A 45 29.82 2.70 -2.74
C THR A 45 30.55 3.85 -3.41
N LYS A 46 29.85 4.69 -4.18
CA LYS A 46 30.43 5.85 -4.89
C LYS A 46 31.10 6.85 -3.94
N ASN A 47 30.55 7.00 -2.74
CA ASN A 47 31.04 7.95 -1.74
C ASN A 47 31.96 7.33 -0.68
N ASN A 48 32.36 6.05 -0.85
CA ASN A 48 33.23 5.33 0.08
C ASN A 48 32.74 5.35 1.54
N LEU A 49 31.42 5.26 1.74
CA LEU A 49 30.84 5.27 3.09
C LEU A 49 31.11 3.98 3.86
N ASN A 50 31.44 2.89 3.14
CA ASN A 50 31.65 1.56 3.70
C ASN A 50 30.43 1.06 4.51
N ILE A 51 29.24 1.37 4.00
CA ILE A 51 27.94 0.96 4.55
C ILE A 51 27.21 0.17 3.46
N THR A 52 26.62 -0.96 3.83
CA THR A 52 25.76 -1.76 2.96
C THR A 52 24.46 -2.07 3.67
N VAL A 53 23.33 -1.78 3.03
CA VAL A 53 22.00 -2.16 3.52
C VAL A 53 21.61 -3.49 2.88
N LYS A 54 21.31 -4.48 3.73
CA LYS A 54 20.79 -5.80 3.34
C LYS A 54 19.29 -5.85 3.59
N LEU A 55 18.52 -5.92 2.52
CA LEU A 55 17.07 -5.93 2.57
C LEU A 55 16.49 -7.35 2.66
N ASN A 56 15.62 -7.58 3.64
CA ASN A 56 14.90 -8.83 3.83
C ASN A 56 13.39 -8.58 3.62
N ILE A 57 12.84 -9.03 2.50
CA ILE A 57 11.43 -8.79 2.15
C ILE A 57 10.60 -10.06 2.37
N PHE A 58 9.50 -9.94 3.09
CA PHE A 58 8.44 -10.95 3.13
C PHE A 58 7.34 -10.59 2.14
N SER A 59 6.98 -11.53 1.26
CA SER A 59 5.91 -11.36 0.28
C SER A 59 5.25 -12.69 -0.07
N ASN A 60 4.20 -12.64 -0.90
CA ASN A 60 3.57 -13.85 -1.46
C ASN A 60 4.52 -14.74 -2.28
N LEU A 61 5.71 -14.27 -2.66
CA LEU A 61 6.70 -15.04 -3.41
C LEU A 61 7.54 -15.97 -2.52
N ASN A 62 7.69 -15.64 -1.23
CA ASN A 62 8.61 -16.34 -0.34
C ASN A 62 8.03 -16.65 1.05
N SER A 63 6.78 -16.27 1.29
CA SER A 63 6.13 -16.40 2.59
C SER A 63 4.62 -16.51 2.46
N THR A 64 3.98 -17.18 3.42
CA THR A 64 2.53 -17.19 3.61
C THR A 64 2.06 -16.13 4.61
N VAL A 65 2.96 -15.21 5.00
CA VAL A 65 2.75 -14.18 6.02
C VAL A 65 1.75 -13.13 5.54
N SER A 66 0.78 -12.78 6.39
CA SER A 66 -0.10 -11.62 6.21
C SER A 66 0.52 -10.35 6.82
N VAL A 67 -0.07 -9.18 6.54
CA VAL A 67 0.34 -7.92 7.18
C VAL A 67 0.27 -8.03 8.72
N ASN A 68 -0.75 -8.68 9.27
CA ASN A 68 -0.91 -8.89 10.71
C ASN A 68 0.15 -9.83 11.29
N ASP A 69 0.48 -10.91 10.58
CA ASP A 69 1.53 -11.85 10.99
C ASP A 69 2.90 -11.15 10.98
N TYR A 70 3.14 -10.28 9.99
CA TYR A 70 4.35 -9.46 9.92
C TYR A 70 4.45 -8.52 11.12
N GLY A 71 3.38 -7.78 11.45
CA GLY A 71 3.33 -6.92 12.63
C GLY A 71 3.61 -7.70 13.93
N SER A 72 3.01 -8.88 14.07
CA SER A 72 3.22 -9.78 15.22
C SER A 72 4.66 -10.30 15.31
N MET A 73 5.29 -10.60 14.17
CA MET A 73 6.70 -10.97 14.10
C MET A 73 7.58 -9.82 14.60
N LEU A 74 7.36 -8.59 14.10
CA LEU A 74 8.11 -7.41 14.53
C LEU A 74 7.96 -7.19 16.03
N GLU A 75 6.73 -7.24 16.56
CA GLU A 75 6.47 -7.06 17.99
C GLU A 75 7.23 -8.10 18.84
N SER A 76 7.21 -9.37 18.43
CA SER A 76 7.93 -10.45 19.11
C SER A 76 9.45 -10.24 19.12
N LEU A 77 10.02 -9.79 17.98
CA LEU A 77 11.45 -9.49 17.86
C LEU A 77 11.85 -8.32 18.76
N LEU A 78 11.09 -7.22 18.74
CA LEU A 78 11.36 -6.01 19.50
C LEU A 78 11.20 -6.24 21.01
N LYS A 79 10.16 -6.98 21.45
CA LYS A 79 9.99 -7.37 22.87
C LYS A 79 11.16 -8.21 23.39
N LYS A 80 11.75 -9.03 22.54
CA LYS A 80 12.95 -9.83 22.86
C LYS A 80 14.26 -9.05 22.73
N LYS A 81 14.20 -7.77 22.34
CA LYS A 81 15.38 -6.94 22.04
C LYS A 81 16.31 -7.62 21.04
N SER A 82 15.73 -8.23 20.01
CA SER A 82 16.50 -8.92 18.97
C SER A 82 17.32 -7.93 18.15
N GLU A 83 18.60 -8.21 17.97
CA GLU A 83 19.53 -7.44 17.13
C GLU A 83 19.51 -7.92 15.66
N LYS A 84 18.43 -8.59 15.22
CA LYS A 84 18.37 -9.21 13.90
C LYS A 84 18.22 -8.17 12.77
N TYR A 85 17.54 -7.06 13.06
CA TYR A 85 17.23 -6.02 12.10
C TYR A 85 17.44 -4.65 12.73
N ASP A 86 17.95 -3.73 11.94
CA ASP A 86 18.27 -2.36 12.32
C ASP A 86 17.22 -1.37 11.77
N VAL A 87 16.71 -1.63 10.55
CA VAL A 87 15.70 -0.79 9.88
C VAL A 87 14.44 -1.59 9.61
N PHE A 88 13.30 -1.02 9.99
CA PHE A 88 12.00 -1.66 9.87
C PHE A 88 11.12 -0.84 8.93
N PHE A 89 10.67 -1.46 7.84
CA PHE A 89 9.60 -0.92 7.01
C PHE A 89 8.27 -1.51 7.49
N TYR A 90 7.38 -0.67 8.01
CA TYR A 90 6.16 -1.11 8.67
C TYR A 90 4.96 -0.23 8.33
N ASN A 91 3.75 -0.77 8.50
CA ASN A 91 2.51 -0.02 8.32
C ASN A 91 2.23 0.84 9.56
N ASN A 92 1.77 2.08 9.38
CA ASN A 92 1.49 3.03 10.47
C ASN A 92 0.50 2.48 11.52
N MET A 93 -0.36 1.53 11.15
CA MET A 93 -1.26 0.84 12.09
C MET A 93 -0.52 0.16 13.26
N PHE A 94 0.79 -0.10 13.11
CA PHE A 94 1.62 -0.73 14.13
C PHE A 94 2.30 0.27 15.09
N VAL A 95 2.28 1.57 14.77
CA VAL A 95 2.88 2.62 15.62
C VAL A 95 2.45 2.55 17.08
N PRO A 96 1.15 2.35 17.43
CA PRO A 96 0.72 2.36 18.82
C PRO A 96 1.42 1.33 19.72
N TYR A 97 1.87 0.20 19.17
CA TYR A 97 2.47 -0.88 19.94
C TYR A 97 3.94 -1.18 19.60
N LEU A 98 4.41 -0.83 18.40
CA LEU A 98 5.84 -0.93 18.06
C LEU A 98 6.62 0.34 18.42
N GLY A 99 5.99 1.51 18.41
CA GLY A 99 6.68 2.81 18.53
C GLY A 99 7.52 2.97 19.80
N ASN A 100 7.10 2.37 20.92
CA ASN A 100 7.85 2.38 22.18
C ASN A 100 9.22 1.68 22.11
N HIS A 101 9.43 0.85 21.09
CA HIS A 101 10.69 0.14 20.86
C HIS A 101 11.63 0.87 19.90
N PHE A 102 11.17 1.93 19.24
CA PHE A 102 11.95 2.68 18.25
C PHE A 102 12.63 3.92 18.86
N LEU A 103 13.70 4.36 18.20
CA LEU A 103 14.41 5.57 18.53
C LEU A 103 13.58 6.80 18.14
N ASN A 104 13.77 7.90 18.85
CA ASN A 104 13.18 9.18 18.48
C ASN A 104 13.99 9.82 17.35
N LEU A 105 13.43 9.88 16.14
CA LEU A 105 14.13 10.40 14.96
C LEU A 105 14.41 11.90 15.07
N GLU A 106 13.64 12.66 15.85
CA GLU A 106 13.93 14.08 16.12
C GLU A 106 15.24 14.31 16.87
N GLU A 107 15.71 13.31 17.62
CA GLU A 107 16.98 13.37 18.34
C GLU A 107 18.17 12.95 17.45
N LEU A 108 17.89 12.26 16.35
CA LEU A 108 18.91 11.66 15.47
C LEU A 108 19.11 12.43 14.17
N LEU A 109 18.04 13.02 13.64
CA LEU A 109 18.06 13.66 12.33
C LEU A 109 18.09 15.19 12.47
N PRO A 110 18.86 15.89 11.62
CA PRO A 110 18.73 17.33 11.44
C PRO A 110 17.28 17.73 11.19
N LYS A 111 16.82 18.79 11.87
CA LYS A 111 15.45 19.33 11.72
C LYS A 111 15.10 19.61 10.26
N GLU A 112 16.05 20.09 9.48
CA GLU A 112 15.89 20.37 8.06
C GLU A 112 15.47 19.13 7.22
N HIS A 113 15.85 17.92 7.62
CA HIS A 113 15.40 16.70 6.95
C HIS A 113 13.98 16.29 7.37
N ILE A 114 13.59 16.59 8.60
CA ILE A 114 12.23 16.33 9.10
C ILE A 114 11.25 17.32 8.46
N ASP A 115 11.66 18.59 8.34
CA ASP A 115 10.89 19.66 7.73
C ASP A 115 10.63 19.44 6.21
N MET A 116 11.27 18.45 5.57
CA MET A 116 10.98 18.04 4.18
C MET A 116 9.65 17.31 4.05
N TYR A 117 9.11 16.77 5.14
CA TYR A 117 7.88 15.99 5.15
C TYR A 117 6.67 16.83 5.52
N ASP A 118 5.49 16.41 5.06
CA ASP A 118 4.24 17.04 5.43
C ASP A 118 3.96 16.85 6.92
N LEU A 119 3.80 17.97 7.64
CA LEU A 119 3.66 17.98 9.08
C LEU A 119 2.36 17.30 9.55
N GLN A 120 1.30 17.36 8.75
CA GLN A 120 0.04 16.70 9.08
C GLN A 120 0.22 15.18 8.99
N ILE A 121 0.88 14.69 7.94
CA ILE A 121 1.19 13.26 7.77
C ILE A 121 2.06 12.74 8.93
N LEU A 122 3.11 13.49 9.31
CA LEU A 122 3.95 13.10 10.44
C LEU A 122 3.12 12.97 11.73
N ASN A 123 2.37 14.03 12.07
CA ASN A 123 1.58 14.11 13.30
C ASN A 123 0.50 13.02 13.39
N GLU A 124 -0.15 12.69 12.27
CA GLU A 124 -1.24 11.70 12.26
C GLU A 124 -0.73 10.25 12.26
N PHE A 125 0.42 9.97 11.65
CA PHE A 125 0.81 8.58 11.33
C PHE A 125 2.17 8.13 11.86
N CYS A 126 3.06 9.04 12.28
CA CYS A 126 4.45 8.70 12.58
C CYS A 126 4.86 8.97 14.03
N TYR A 127 4.06 9.71 14.80
CA TYR A 127 4.32 9.92 16.22
C TYR A 127 3.74 8.80 17.09
N ASN A 128 4.53 8.33 18.04
CA ASN A 128 4.05 7.60 19.21
C ASN A 128 4.29 8.49 20.43
N GLU A 129 3.21 8.91 21.09
CA GLU A 129 3.25 9.94 22.13
C GLU A 129 3.97 11.20 21.62
N ASN A 130 5.15 11.52 22.15
CA ASN A 130 5.95 12.68 21.75
C ASN A 130 7.25 12.27 21.02
N LYS A 131 7.29 11.08 20.41
CA LYS A 131 8.45 10.58 19.67
C LYS A 131 8.10 10.38 18.21
N LEU A 132 8.90 10.95 17.31
CA LEU A 132 8.84 10.62 15.89
C LEU A 132 9.52 9.26 15.68
N VAL A 133 8.73 8.20 15.50
CA VAL A 133 9.23 6.81 15.48
C VAL A 133 9.39 6.23 14.07
N GLY A 134 9.11 7.04 13.04
CA GLY A 134 9.21 6.65 11.65
C GLY A 134 9.11 7.85 10.72
N LEU A 135 9.46 7.64 9.46
CA LEU A 135 9.23 8.61 8.38
C LEU A 135 8.40 7.93 7.28
N PRO A 136 7.46 8.65 6.65
CA PRO A 136 6.64 8.08 5.60
C PRO A 136 7.46 7.90 4.32
N ILE A 137 7.40 6.71 3.73
CA ILE A 137 8.02 6.42 2.43
C ILE A 137 6.97 6.44 1.33
N THR A 138 5.78 5.90 1.64
CA THR A 138 4.62 5.95 0.76
C THR A 138 3.36 6.24 1.55
N VAL A 139 2.43 6.91 0.89
CA VAL A 139 1.09 7.16 1.41
C VAL A 139 0.10 6.72 0.34
N PHE A 140 -0.88 5.91 0.75
CA PHE A 140 -1.92 5.42 -0.12
C PHE A 140 -3.23 6.13 0.21
N PHE A 141 -3.92 6.58 -0.83
CA PHE A 141 -5.25 7.17 -0.73
C PHE A 141 -6.21 6.36 -1.58
N THR A 142 -7.45 6.20 -1.10
CA THR A 142 -8.52 5.65 -1.93
C THR A 142 -9.15 6.75 -2.75
N VAL A 143 -9.37 6.49 -4.03
CA VAL A 143 -10.02 7.40 -4.97
C VAL A 143 -11.12 6.65 -5.73
N LEU A 144 -12.11 7.40 -6.21
CA LEU A 144 -13.14 6.86 -7.10
C LEU A 144 -12.60 6.88 -8.54
N TYR A 145 -12.36 5.70 -9.09
CA TYR A 145 -12.11 5.55 -10.52
C TYR A 145 -13.45 5.54 -11.28
N TYR A 146 -13.44 5.97 -12.53
CA TYR A 146 -14.62 5.87 -13.38
C TYR A 146 -14.25 5.64 -14.84
N ASN A 147 -15.15 4.99 -15.57
CA ASN A 147 -15.01 4.81 -17.01
C ASN A 147 -15.46 6.08 -17.76
N SER A 148 -14.50 6.94 -18.12
CA SER A 148 -14.78 8.20 -18.82
C SER A 148 -15.52 8.00 -20.14
N ASN A 149 -15.29 6.89 -20.84
CA ASN A 149 -15.97 6.61 -22.12
C ASN A 149 -17.47 6.38 -21.90
N LEU A 150 -17.86 5.63 -20.86
CA LEU A 150 -19.26 5.40 -20.52
C LEU A 150 -19.93 6.69 -20.01
N ILE A 151 -19.26 7.44 -19.13
CA ILE A 151 -19.77 8.72 -18.63
C ILE A 151 -20.04 9.68 -19.79
N ASN A 152 -19.09 9.81 -20.72
CA ASN A 152 -19.22 10.71 -21.88
C ASN A 152 -20.25 10.21 -22.91
N LYS A 153 -20.29 8.90 -23.21
CA LYS A 153 -21.25 8.29 -24.15
C LYS A 153 -22.70 8.61 -23.76
N TYR A 154 -22.98 8.63 -22.47
CA TYR A 154 -24.31 8.85 -21.91
C TYR A 154 -24.54 10.26 -21.36
N ASN A 155 -23.61 11.19 -21.61
CA ASN A 155 -23.65 12.57 -21.13
C ASN A 155 -23.98 12.69 -19.62
N GLN A 156 -23.39 11.81 -18.81
CA GLN A 156 -23.55 11.81 -17.36
C GLN A 156 -22.49 12.71 -16.70
N THR A 157 -22.77 13.18 -15.49
CA THR A 157 -21.79 13.88 -14.65
C THR A 157 -21.06 12.91 -13.73
N ILE A 158 -19.82 13.24 -13.37
CA ILE A 158 -19.07 12.49 -12.34
C ILE A 158 -19.82 12.67 -11.01
N PRO A 159 -20.20 11.57 -10.33
CA PRO A 159 -20.98 11.67 -9.10
C PRO A 159 -20.16 12.27 -7.97
N THR A 160 -20.81 13.12 -7.18
CA THR A 160 -20.24 13.76 -5.99
C THR A 160 -20.89 13.24 -4.69
N THR A 161 -21.96 12.46 -4.81
CA THR A 161 -22.65 11.80 -3.70
C THR A 161 -22.91 10.31 -4.01
N TRP A 162 -23.14 9.51 -2.98
CA TRP A 162 -23.50 8.09 -3.16
C TRP A 162 -24.81 7.89 -3.91
N ASP A 163 -25.81 8.77 -3.71
CA ASP A 163 -27.07 8.69 -4.44
C ASP A 163 -26.90 9.07 -5.93
N GLU A 164 -26.07 10.06 -6.24
CA GLU A 164 -25.70 10.37 -7.63
C GLU A 164 -24.99 9.18 -8.29
N LEU A 165 -24.05 8.55 -7.58
CA LEU A 165 -23.35 7.36 -8.06
C LEU A 165 -24.36 6.26 -8.41
N ILE A 166 -25.30 5.95 -7.51
CA ILE A 166 -26.36 4.96 -7.75
C ILE A 166 -27.20 5.32 -8.98
N ASN A 167 -27.61 6.59 -9.12
CA ASN A 167 -28.47 7.02 -10.22
C ASN A 167 -27.75 6.93 -11.58
N VAL A 168 -26.51 7.41 -11.66
CA VAL A 168 -25.68 7.32 -12.87
C VAL A 168 -25.41 5.87 -13.22
N SER A 169 -25.04 5.05 -12.23
CA SER A 169 -24.82 3.62 -12.40
C SER A 169 -26.04 2.89 -12.95
N LYS A 170 -27.24 3.12 -12.39
CA LYS A 170 -28.48 2.51 -12.87
C LYS A 170 -28.80 2.90 -14.31
N TYR A 171 -28.62 4.17 -14.65
CA TYR A 171 -28.85 4.65 -16.01
C TYR A 171 -27.93 3.94 -17.01
N ILE A 172 -26.62 3.97 -16.76
CA ILE A 172 -25.63 3.36 -17.67
C ILE A 172 -25.82 1.84 -17.73
N LEU A 173 -26.08 1.17 -16.60
CA LEU A 173 -26.37 -0.27 -16.59
C LEU A 173 -27.60 -0.58 -17.46
N ALA A 174 -28.69 0.19 -17.35
CA ALA A 174 -29.89 -0.05 -18.14
C ALA A 174 -29.63 0.07 -19.66
N GLU A 175 -28.80 1.02 -20.05
CA GLU A 175 -28.45 1.26 -21.46
C GLU A 175 -27.42 0.24 -22.01
N GLU A 176 -26.50 -0.25 -21.20
CA GLU A 176 -25.43 -1.18 -21.63
C GLU A 176 -25.81 -2.66 -21.50
N LYS A 177 -26.72 -3.02 -20.57
CA LYS A 177 -27.11 -4.42 -20.32
C LYS A 177 -27.54 -5.24 -21.55
N PRO A 178 -28.18 -4.66 -22.59
CA PRO A 178 -28.46 -5.39 -23.83
C PRO A 178 -27.22 -5.88 -24.57
N ASN A 179 -26.07 -5.20 -24.42
CA ASN A 179 -24.84 -5.47 -25.14
C ASN A 179 -23.71 -6.01 -24.24
N ASN A 180 -23.80 -5.79 -22.92
CA ASN A 180 -22.81 -6.24 -21.94
C ASN A 180 -23.50 -6.64 -20.62
N SER A 181 -23.80 -7.93 -20.47
CA SER A 181 -24.41 -8.47 -19.25
C SER A 181 -23.47 -8.50 -18.04
N GLU A 182 -22.16 -8.41 -18.27
CA GLU A 182 -21.12 -8.54 -17.25
C GLU A 182 -20.64 -7.18 -16.71
N LEU A 183 -21.18 -6.06 -17.22
CA LEU A 183 -20.84 -4.72 -16.76
C LEU A 183 -21.17 -4.58 -15.26
N ILE A 184 -20.16 -4.23 -14.48
CA ILE A 184 -20.30 -3.99 -13.03
C ILE A 184 -20.40 -2.48 -12.82
N ALA A 185 -21.35 -2.01 -12.02
CA ALA A 185 -21.41 -0.57 -11.79
C ALA A 185 -20.40 -0.05 -10.77
N TYR A 186 -20.20 -0.78 -9.67
CA TYR A 186 -19.32 -0.35 -8.59
C TYR A 186 -18.66 -1.54 -7.92
N ASN A 187 -17.33 -1.50 -7.82
CA ASN A 187 -16.54 -2.45 -7.03
C ASN A 187 -15.76 -1.73 -5.92
N GLY A 188 -16.33 -1.76 -4.71
CA GLY A 188 -15.71 -1.17 -3.52
C GLY A 188 -14.73 -2.08 -2.78
N LEU A 189 -14.39 -3.27 -3.28
CA LEU A 189 -13.46 -4.23 -2.64
C LEU A 189 -13.83 -4.57 -1.18
N PHE A 190 -14.98 -5.24 -0.97
CA PHE A 190 -15.44 -5.66 0.36
C PHE A 190 -15.07 -7.13 0.65
N ASP A 191 -13.77 -7.43 0.69
CA ASP A 191 -13.26 -8.76 1.07
C ASP A 191 -12.95 -8.86 2.58
N ASP A 192 -12.55 -10.06 3.04
CA ASP A 192 -12.21 -10.31 4.45
C ASP A 192 -10.79 -9.83 4.83
N SER A 193 -10.16 -8.99 4.00
CA SER A 193 -8.81 -8.45 4.25
C SER A 193 -8.84 -7.07 4.92
N ASP A 194 -7.65 -6.51 5.14
CA ASP A 194 -7.49 -5.13 5.59
C ASP A 194 -8.10 -4.12 4.60
N TYR A 195 -8.16 -4.45 3.30
CA TYR A 195 -8.80 -3.59 2.30
C TYR A 195 -10.31 -3.46 2.48
N GLY A 196 -11.02 -4.57 2.76
CA GLY A 196 -12.46 -4.50 3.04
C GLY A 196 -12.79 -3.65 4.27
N THR A 197 -11.91 -3.66 5.28
CA THR A 197 -12.03 -2.76 6.45
C THR A 197 -11.86 -1.30 6.04
N CYS A 198 -10.88 -0.98 5.18
CA CYS A 198 -10.71 0.36 4.63
C CYS A 198 -11.96 0.83 3.85
N SER A 199 -12.61 -0.05 3.09
CA SER A 199 -13.84 0.29 2.36
C SER A 199 -15.00 0.57 3.31
N ILE A 200 -15.21 -0.24 4.35
CA ILE A 200 -16.21 0.05 5.39
C ILE A 200 -15.90 1.39 6.08
N TYR A 201 -14.63 1.64 6.39
CA TYR A 201 -14.20 2.87 7.02
C TYR A 201 -14.53 4.11 6.17
N GLN A 202 -14.32 4.04 4.84
CA GLN A 202 -14.66 5.12 3.92
C GLN A 202 -16.15 5.45 3.91
N PHE A 203 -17.01 4.43 3.92
CA PHE A 203 -18.46 4.65 4.01
C PHE A 203 -18.83 5.34 5.30
N LEU A 204 -18.45 4.78 6.45
CA LEU A 204 -18.70 5.40 7.75
C LEU A 204 -18.18 6.84 7.81
N TYR A 205 -16.96 7.07 7.33
CA TYR A 205 -16.35 8.40 7.33
C TYR A 205 -17.11 9.37 6.41
N SER A 206 -17.66 8.92 5.28
CA SER A 206 -18.43 9.78 4.35
C SER A 206 -19.78 10.26 4.89
N PHE A 207 -20.32 9.62 5.94
CA PHE A 207 -21.58 9.98 6.59
C PHE A 207 -21.40 10.87 7.83
N ARG A 208 -20.19 11.36 8.07
CA ARG A 208 -19.92 12.33 9.13
C ARG A 208 -20.66 13.66 8.88
N ASN A 209 -21.08 14.32 9.95
CA ASN A 209 -21.88 15.55 9.87
C ASN A 209 -21.16 16.74 9.22
N ASP A 210 -19.83 16.82 9.37
CA ASP A 210 -18.99 17.86 8.77
C ASP A 210 -17.64 17.27 8.35
N VAL A 211 -16.99 17.87 7.35
CA VAL A 211 -15.68 17.43 6.82
C VAL A 211 -14.63 17.27 7.93
N LYS A 212 -14.68 18.11 8.98
CA LYS A 212 -13.77 18.10 10.13
C LYS A 212 -14.21 17.20 11.29
N SER A 213 -15.39 16.58 11.19
CA SER A 213 -15.87 15.68 12.22
C SER A 213 -15.00 14.41 12.27
N PRO A 214 -14.77 13.84 13.46
CA PRO A 214 -14.10 12.56 13.57
C PRO A 214 -14.98 11.46 12.95
N MET A 215 -14.41 10.26 12.89
CA MET A 215 -15.16 9.05 12.56
C MET A 215 -16.44 8.93 13.40
N PRO A 216 -17.61 8.64 12.80
CA PRO A 216 -18.83 8.39 13.56
C PRO A 216 -18.67 7.26 14.57
N GLN A 217 -19.36 7.38 15.71
CA GLN A 217 -19.46 6.27 16.66
C GLN A 217 -20.19 5.10 16.01
N LEU A 218 -19.75 3.87 16.23
CA LEU A 218 -20.33 2.70 15.57
C LEU A 218 -21.81 2.45 15.92
N THR A 219 -22.29 3.04 17.02
CA THR A 219 -23.69 2.98 17.48
C THR A 219 -24.52 4.21 17.10
N SER A 220 -23.95 5.14 16.33
CA SER A 220 -24.60 6.39 15.91
C SER A 220 -25.57 6.21 14.74
N GLN A 221 -26.41 7.22 14.50
CA GLN A 221 -27.30 7.21 13.34
C GLN A 221 -26.52 7.32 12.03
N GLU A 222 -25.44 8.10 12.01
CA GLU A 222 -24.54 8.26 10.88
C GLU A 222 -23.91 6.91 10.47
N ALA A 223 -23.55 6.08 11.45
CA ALA A 223 -23.05 4.73 11.18
C ALA A 223 -24.15 3.81 10.62
N ILE A 224 -25.38 3.92 11.12
CA ILE A 224 -26.54 3.19 10.58
C ILE A 224 -26.78 3.61 9.12
N ASP A 225 -26.85 4.91 8.84
CA ASP A 225 -27.10 5.46 7.51
C ASP A 225 -26.02 5.02 6.50
N ALA A 226 -24.75 5.01 6.92
CA ALA A 226 -23.65 4.50 6.10
C ALA A 226 -23.83 3.02 5.74
N LEU A 227 -24.17 2.18 6.73
CA LEU A 227 -24.41 0.74 6.49
C LEU A 227 -25.65 0.50 5.64
N GLU A 228 -26.69 1.32 5.78
CA GLU A 228 -27.87 1.27 4.92
C GLU A 228 -27.53 1.68 3.47
N MET A 229 -26.67 2.67 3.28
CA MET A 229 -26.16 3.05 1.96
C MET A 229 -25.32 1.94 1.33
N MET A 230 -24.43 1.30 2.10
CA MET A 230 -23.67 0.13 1.64
C MET A 230 -24.62 -0.98 1.19
N ARG A 231 -25.67 -1.27 1.97
CA ARG A 231 -26.71 -2.25 1.61
C ARG A 231 -27.46 -1.83 0.35
N LYS A 232 -27.76 -0.53 0.18
CA LYS A 232 -28.43 0.02 -1.00
C LYS A 232 -27.57 -0.16 -2.25
N ILE A 233 -26.30 0.22 -2.21
CA ILE A 233 -25.35 0.02 -3.31
C ILE A 233 -25.24 -1.46 -3.69
N LYS A 234 -25.03 -2.32 -2.69
CA LYS A 234 -24.94 -3.76 -2.89
C LYS A 234 -26.16 -4.33 -3.64
N ASN A 235 -27.36 -3.91 -3.25
CA ASN A 235 -28.60 -4.45 -3.79
C ASN A 235 -29.01 -3.84 -5.13
N GLU A 236 -28.69 -2.56 -5.35
CA GLU A 236 -29.21 -1.81 -6.49
C GLU A 236 -28.24 -1.79 -7.68
N ILE A 237 -26.93 -1.80 -7.46
CA ILE A 237 -25.94 -1.58 -8.52
C ILE A 237 -24.76 -2.58 -8.52
N SER A 238 -24.55 -3.35 -7.45
CA SER A 238 -23.47 -4.35 -7.41
C SER A 238 -23.96 -5.75 -7.78
N SER A 239 -23.13 -6.53 -8.47
CA SER A 239 -23.37 -7.96 -8.69
C SER A 239 -22.89 -8.76 -7.46
N GLY A 240 -23.82 -9.47 -6.81
CA GLY A 240 -23.61 -10.01 -5.46
C GLY A 240 -22.42 -10.95 -5.25
N ILE A 241 -21.92 -11.63 -6.29
CA ILE A 241 -20.69 -12.46 -6.24
C ILE A 241 -19.42 -11.60 -6.31
N LEU A 242 -19.42 -10.53 -7.11
CA LEU A 242 -18.25 -9.68 -7.34
C LEU A 242 -18.09 -8.61 -6.25
N PHE A 243 -19.16 -8.28 -5.52
CA PHE A 243 -19.10 -7.38 -4.36
C PHE A 243 -18.17 -7.89 -3.24
N ILE A 244 -18.01 -9.22 -3.11
CA ILE A 244 -17.19 -9.87 -2.07
C ILE A 244 -15.87 -10.43 -2.66
N LEU A 245 -15.86 -10.86 -3.93
CA LEU A 245 -14.77 -11.71 -4.48
C LEU A 245 -14.01 -11.12 -5.67
N LEU A 246 -13.27 -10.02 -5.47
CA LEU A 246 -12.32 -9.56 -6.50
C LEU A 246 -10.94 -9.15 -5.96
N PHE A 247 -10.27 -10.09 -5.31
CA PHE A 247 -8.81 -10.08 -5.26
C PHE A 247 -8.17 -11.41 -5.72
N ILE A 248 -8.88 -12.53 -5.54
CA ILE A 248 -8.34 -13.88 -5.80
C ILE A 248 -8.32 -14.22 -7.31
N ASN A 249 -9.33 -13.84 -8.09
CA ASN A 249 -9.41 -14.25 -9.50
C ASN A 249 -8.46 -13.48 -10.43
N TYR A 250 -8.07 -12.25 -10.08
CA TYR A 250 -7.12 -11.48 -10.89
C TYR A 250 -5.72 -12.12 -10.93
N HIS A 251 -5.26 -12.69 -9.80
CA HIS A 251 -3.93 -13.29 -9.70
C HIS A 251 -3.85 -14.72 -10.25
N ASN A 252 -4.91 -15.52 -10.12
CA ASN A 252 -4.91 -16.88 -10.68
C ASN A 252 -4.82 -16.90 -12.22
N ASN A 253 -5.37 -15.89 -12.90
CA ASN A 253 -5.27 -15.79 -14.36
C ASN A 253 -3.88 -15.34 -14.84
N ASN A 254 -3.18 -14.46 -14.11
CA ASN A 254 -1.84 -14.04 -14.49
C ASN A 254 -0.76 -15.09 -14.23
N ASN A 255 -0.93 -15.96 -13.22
CA ASN A 255 0.03 -17.04 -12.96
C ASN A 255 -0.07 -18.22 -13.93
N ASN A 256 -1.20 -18.40 -14.62
CA ASN A 256 -1.36 -19.45 -15.63
C ASN A 256 -0.85 -19.05 -17.02
N ASN A 257 -0.63 -17.76 -17.28
CA ASN A 257 -0.21 -17.26 -18.60
C ASN A 257 1.31 -17.10 -18.76
N ASN A 258 2.11 -17.26 -17.70
CA ASN A 258 3.57 -17.08 -17.75
C ASN A 258 4.37 -18.37 -17.96
N ASN A 259 3.76 -19.42 -18.53
CA ASN A 259 4.42 -20.72 -18.74
C ASN A 259 4.51 -21.17 -20.20
N ASN A 260 4.40 -20.27 -21.19
CA ASN A 260 4.73 -20.58 -22.58
C ASN A 260 5.51 -19.44 -23.23
N ASP A 261 6.81 -19.69 -23.40
CA ASP A 261 7.76 -19.34 -24.47
C ASP A 261 7.78 -17.94 -25.14
N ASP A 262 9.03 -17.51 -25.31
CA ASP A 262 9.58 -16.36 -26.04
C ASP A 262 9.01 -16.18 -27.48
N ASP A 263 8.70 -14.94 -27.87
CA ASP A 263 9.19 -14.22 -29.07
C ASP A 263 8.37 -12.93 -29.33
N ASP A 264 9.01 -12.02 -30.06
CA ASP A 264 8.72 -10.61 -30.37
C ASP A 264 7.28 -10.15 -30.75
N ASP A 265 7.12 -8.83 -30.60
CA ASP A 265 6.21 -7.87 -31.26
C ASP A 265 4.76 -7.69 -30.78
N ASP A 266 4.48 -6.43 -30.43
CA ASP A 266 3.21 -5.67 -30.47
C ASP A 266 1.90 -6.47 -30.60
N ASP A 267 1.17 -6.63 -29.49
CA ASP A 267 -0.27 -6.40 -29.49
C ASP A 267 -0.79 -6.13 -28.07
N ASP A 268 -1.15 -4.87 -27.84
CA ASP A 268 -1.76 -4.31 -26.65
C ASP A 268 -3.24 -4.74 -26.56
N ASN A 269 -3.49 -6.06 -26.44
CA ASN A 269 -4.84 -6.61 -26.52
C ASN A 269 -5.10 -7.80 -25.59
N ASN A 270 -4.55 -7.78 -24.38
CA ASN A 270 -4.94 -8.74 -23.34
C ASN A 270 -6.22 -8.25 -22.62
N ASN A 271 -7.33 -8.40 -23.34
CA ASN A 271 -8.66 -7.91 -23.01
C ASN A 271 -9.38 -8.80 -21.98
N ASN A 272 -8.81 -8.94 -20.79
CA ASN A 272 -9.54 -9.39 -19.60
C ASN A 272 -9.96 -8.16 -18.76
N ASN A 273 -10.61 -7.20 -19.43
CA ASN A 273 -11.18 -6.03 -18.80
C ASN A 273 -12.49 -6.41 -18.11
N PHE A 274 -12.45 -6.57 -16.79
CA PHE A 274 -13.64 -6.27 -16.00
C PHE A 274 -13.96 -4.79 -16.22
N SER A 275 -14.90 -4.51 -17.13
CA SER A 275 -15.42 -3.16 -17.30
C SER A 275 -16.26 -2.86 -16.06
N SER A 276 -15.77 -2.00 -15.16
CA SER A 276 -16.61 -1.35 -14.18
C SER A 276 -16.96 0.06 -14.62
N ILE A 277 -18.11 0.57 -14.18
CA ILE A 277 -18.44 2.00 -14.35
C ILE A 277 -17.63 2.82 -13.34
N PHE A 278 -17.60 2.35 -12.09
CA PHE A 278 -16.91 2.90 -10.94
C PHE A 278 -16.16 1.83 -10.14
#